data_AF-A0A439CXF7-F1
#
_entry.id   AF-A0A439CXF7-F1
#
_cell.length_a   1.000
_cell.length_b   1.000
_cell.length_c   1.000
_cell.angle_alpha   90.00
_cell.angle_beta   90.00
_cell.angle_gamma   90.00
#
_symmetry.space_group_name_H-M   'P 1'
#
loop_
_entity.id
_entity.type
_entity.pdbx_description
1 polymer ?
#
loop_
_entity_poly.entity_id
_entity_poly.type
_entity_poly.pdbx_seq_one_letter_code
_entity_poly.pdbx_strand_id
1 'polypeptide(L)'
;MKLPLILLASAATAKIPPYRNQTCDRALLQEATSRYIAAQSTGQPQWLSALLSENATLIENNAESSIPESLVLTQPLAIAHARHIYDTVACASFSELVSLAPGPGYQIGTQLRLDAGTGKITKIDSVVTGAGDLYFNTTHALHYLLREGWAPIAPPDRDARATIQAAARCVLRVLQQRLHDRAVGGAL
;
A
#
# COMPACT_ATOMS: atom_id res chain seq x y z
N MET A 1 -12.65 64.41 45.55
CA MET A 1 -12.98 63.57 44.38
C MET A 1 -11.69 62.91 43.86
N LYS A 2 -11.49 61.62 44.13
CA LYS A 2 -10.47 60.79 43.49
C LYS A 2 -11.20 59.57 42.94
N LEU A 3 -11.30 59.44 41.62
CA LEU A 3 -11.90 58.30 40.94
C LEU A 3 -10.78 57.28 40.62
N PRO A 4 -10.97 55.98 40.86
CA PRO A 4 -9.96 54.97 40.56
C PRO A 4 -10.06 54.53 39.09
N LEU A 5 -8.91 54.41 38.43
CA LEU A 5 -8.79 53.88 37.08
C LEU A 5 -8.64 52.36 37.15
N ILE A 6 -9.69 51.63 36.77
CA ILE A 6 -9.70 50.16 36.70
C ILE A 6 -9.20 49.74 35.31
N LEU A 7 -8.04 49.09 35.25
CA LEU A 7 -7.55 48.41 34.05
C LEU A 7 -8.32 47.10 33.86
N LEU A 8 -9.13 47.00 32.80
CA LEU A 8 -9.64 45.73 32.31
C LEU A 8 -8.58 45.04 31.46
N ALA A 9 -8.01 43.95 31.96
CA ALA A 9 -7.21 43.03 31.17
C ALA A 9 -8.14 42.15 30.32
N SER A 10 -8.14 42.35 29.00
CA SER A 10 -8.85 41.49 28.06
C SER A 10 -8.13 40.14 27.94
N ALA A 11 -8.74 39.07 28.44
CA ALA A 11 -8.28 37.71 28.19
C ALA A 11 -8.54 37.35 26.72
N ALA A 12 -7.49 37.38 25.90
CA ALA A 12 -7.54 36.83 24.55
C ALA A 12 -7.64 35.30 24.65
N THR A 13 -8.83 34.75 24.41
CA THR A 13 -9.04 33.32 24.24
C THR A 13 -8.38 32.90 22.92
N ALA A 14 -7.22 32.26 23.01
CA ALA A 14 -6.60 31.60 21.88
C ALA A 14 -7.54 30.49 21.38
N LYS A 15 -8.12 30.67 20.19
CA LYS A 15 -8.83 29.60 19.49
C LYS A 15 -7.81 28.53 19.14
N ILE A 16 -7.79 27.44 19.89
CA ILE A 16 -7.08 26.22 19.53
C ILE A 16 -7.70 25.76 18.20
N PRO A 17 -6.94 25.71 17.09
CA PRO A 17 -7.48 25.20 15.83
C PRO A 17 -8.00 23.79 16.06
N PRO A 18 -9.16 23.41 15.49
CA PRO A 18 -9.64 22.03 15.58
C PRO A 18 -8.52 21.11 15.09
N TYR A 19 -8.26 20.04 15.84
CA TYR A 19 -7.37 18.96 15.44
C TYR A 19 -7.79 18.54 14.03
N ARG A 20 -7.00 18.89 13.00
CA ARG A 20 -7.28 18.36 11.67
C ARG A 20 -7.07 16.86 11.81
N ASN A 21 -8.16 16.07 11.70
CA ASN A 21 -8.06 14.65 11.37
C ASN A 21 -6.97 14.56 10.32
N GLN A 22 -5.88 13.83 10.59
CA GLN A 22 -4.78 13.73 9.66
C GLN A 22 -5.40 13.33 8.32
N THR A 23 -5.35 14.25 7.36
CA THR A 23 -5.82 13.94 6.03
C THR A 23 -4.74 13.02 5.50
N CYS A 24 -5.12 11.86 4.99
CA CYS A 24 -4.17 10.91 4.45
C CYS A 24 -3.47 11.55 3.26
N ASP A 25 -2.36 12.22 3.52
CA ASP A 25 -1.63 12.96 2.52
C ASP A 25 -0.65 12.03 1.81
N ARG A 26 -0.14 12.52 0.68
CA ARG A 26 0.75 11.73 -0.14
C ARG A 26 2.09 11.47 0.55
N ALA A 27 2.55 12.36 1.42
CA ALA A 27 3.84 12.24 2.09
C ALA A 27 3.81 11.11 3.13
N LEU A 28 2.72 10.99 3.89
CA LEU A 28 2.49 9.88 4.80
C LEU A 28 2.54 8.53 4.07
N LEU A 29 1.84 8.44 2.93
CA LEU A 29 1.84 7.20 2.13
C LEU A 29 3.22 6.89 1.55
N GLN A 30 3.97 7.91 1.12
CA GLN A 30 5.34 7.77 0.64
C GLN A 30 6.29 7.26 1.72
N GLU A 31 6.18 7.78 2.95
CA GLU A 31 7.00 7.33 4.08
C GLU A 31 6.65 5.89 4.47
N ALA A 32 5.37 5.53 4.54
CA ALA A 32 4.99 4.14 4.83
C ALA A 32 5.52 3.17 3.77
N THR A 33 5.43 3.54 2.49
CA THR A 33 5.99 2.76 1.39
C THR A 33 7.52 2.69 1.45
N SER A 34 8.22 3.78 1.77
CA SER A 34 9.69 3.78 1.87
C SER A 34 10.18 2.84 2.98
N ARG A 35 9.51 2.82 4.13
CA ARG A 35 9.79 1.90 5.25
C ARG A 35 9.51 0.45 4.89
N TYR A 36 8.43 0.20 4.15
CA TYR A 36 8.14 -1.13 3.63
C TYR A 36 9.22 -1.63 2.65
N ILE A 37 9.69 -0.78 1.73
CA ILE A 37 10.78 -1.14 0.81
C ILE A 37 12.08 -1.38 1.59
N ALA A 38 12.38 -0.56 2.60
CA ALA A 38 13.54 -0.77 3.46
C ALA A 38 13.45 -2.12 4.19
N ALA A 39 12.29 -2.48 4.74
CA ALA A 39 12.03 -3.79 5.35
C ALA A 39 12.33 -4.93 4.37
N GLN A 40 11.74 -4.88 3.17
CA GLN A 40 11.95 -5.89 2.13
C GLN A 40 13.41 -5.96 1.67
N SER A 41 14.06 -4.82 1.47
CA SER A 41 15.43 -4.78 0.93
C SER A 41 16.45 -5.37 1.90
N THR A 42 16.18 -5.22 3.20
CA THR A 42 17.11 -5.61 4.27
C THR A 42 16.71 -6.90 4.99
N GLY A 43 15.50 -7.42 4.76
CA GLY A 43 14.94 -8.55 5.50
C GLY A 43 14.70 -8.24 6.98
N GLN A 44 14.39 -6.97 7.28
CA GLN A 44 14.32 -6.44 8.63
C GLN A 44 12.94 -5.83 8.90
N PRO A 45 11.96 -6.62 9.38
CA PRO A 45 10.61 -6.12 9.64
C PRO A 45 10.54 -4.96 10.65
N GLN A 46 11.56 -4.75 11.48
CA GLN A 46 11.60 -3.65 12.46
C GLN A 46 11.49 -2.26 11.84
N TRP A 47 11.78 -2.11 10.54
CA TRP A 47 11.51 -0.87 9.80
C TRP A 47 10.03 -0.46 9.85
N LEU A 48 9.12 -1.41 10.11
CA LEU A 48 7.68 -1.20 10.18
C LEU A 48 7.16 -0.99 11.61
N SER A 49 7.92 -1.32 12.66
CA SER A 49 7.40 -1.38 14.04
C SER A 49 6.76 -0.08 14.52
N ALA A 50 7.33 1.07 14.14
CA ALA A 50 6.78 2.37 14.52
C ALA A 50 5.54 2.76 13.70
N LEU A 51 5.25 2.09 12.58
CA LEU A 51 4.15 2.41 11.68
C LEU A 51 2.99 1.44 11.79
N LEU A 52 3.18 0.23 12.31
CA LEU A 52 2.12 -0.74 12.47
C LEU A 52 1.15 -0.32 13.58
N SER A 53 -0.15 -0.50 13.33
CA SER A 53 -1.15 -0.49 14.40
C SER A 53 -1.06 -1.77 15.23
N GLU A 54 -1.51 -1.75 16.48
CA GLU A 54 -1.48 -2.91 17.39
C GLU A 54 -2.15 -4.16 16.80
N ASN A 55 -3.22 -3.98 16.01
CA ASN A 55 -3.99 -5.06 15.37
C ASN A 55 -3.79 -5.08 13.85
N ALA A 56 -2.60 -4.72 13.37
CA ALA A 56 -2.31 -4.74 11.94
C ALA A 56 -2.36 -6.19 11.42
N THR A 57 -3.10 -6.41 10.33
CA THR A 57 -3.17 -7.74 9.69
C THR A 57 -2.17 -7.84 8.54
N LEU A 58 -1.53 -8.99 8.42
CA LEU A 58 -0.72 -9.35 7.27
C LEU A 58 -1.44 -10.47 6.51
N ILE A 59 -1.65 -10.26 5.21
CA ILE A 59 -2.19 -11.26 4.30
C ILE A 59 -1.16 -11.48 3.21
N GLU A 60 -0.82 -12.75 2.97
CA GLU A 60 0.05 -13.15 1.88
C GLU A 60 -0.64 -14.23 1.05
N ASN A 61 -0.76 -14.03 -0.26
CA ASN A 61 -1.38 -14.99 -1.18
C ASN A 61 -2.80 -15.42 -0.76
N ASN A 62 -3.59 -14.47 -0.25
CA ASN A 62 -4.95 -14.66 0.29
C ASN A 62 -5.06 -15.49 1.58
N ALA A 63 -3.95 -15.75 2.27
CA ALA A 63 -3.93 -16.37 3.60
C ALA A 63 -3.43 -15.36 4.64
N GLU A 64 -4.03 -15.39 5.84
CA GLU A 64 -3.48 -14.65 6.97
C GLU A 64 -2.10 -15.21 7.33
N SER A 65 -1.17 -14.31 7.62
CA SER A 65 0.23 -14.63 7.92
C SER A 65 0.70 -13.73 9.07
N SER A 66 1.81 -14.09 9.70
CA SER A 66 2.51 -13.24 10.66
C SER A 66 3.85 -12.76 10.08
N ILE A 67 4.39 -11.68 10.65
CA ILE A 67 5.69 -11.14 10.21
C ILE A 67 6.79 -12.23 10.19
N PRO A 68 6.96 -13.07 11.23
CA PRO A 68 7.95 -14.14 11.22
C PRO A 68 7.71 -15.23 10.16
N GLU A 69 6.45 -15.44 9.78
CA GLU A 69 6.04 -16.45 8.78
C GLU A 69 6.03 -15.90 7.36
N SER A 70 6.19 -14.58 7.19
CA SER A 70 6.22 -13.94 5.89
C SER A 70 7.30 -14.54 5.00
N LEU A 71 6.91 -14.86 3.76
CA LEU A 71 7.80 -15.40 2.75
C LEU A 71 8.88 -14.40 2.32
N VAL A 72 8.65 -13.10 2.48
CA VAL A 72 9.47 -12.05 1.88
C VAL A 72 9.99 -11.03 2.88
N LEU A 73 9.26 -10.72 3.95
CA LEU A 73 9.64 -9.65 4.88
C LEU A 73 10.83 -10.01 5.79
N THR A 74 11.12 -11.30 5.96
CA THR A 74 12.16 -11.81 6.87
C THR A 74 13.48 -12.16 6.17
N GLN A 75 13.56 -11.94 4.86
CA GLN A 75 14.77 -12.18 4.08
C GLN A 75 15.15 -10.94 3.25
N PRO A 76 16.45 -10.64 3.11
CA PRO A 76 16.89 -9.49 2.31
C PRO A 76 16.66 -9.75 0.82
N LEU A 77 15.92 -8.84 0.17
CA LEU A 77 15.65 -8.90 -1.26
C LEU A 77 16.41 -7.82 -2.04
N ALA A 78 17.14 -8.21 -3.07
CA ALA A 78 17.75 -7.26 -4.01
C ALA A 78 16.70 -6.72 -4.98
N ILE A 79 16.02 -5.64 -4.58
CA ILE A 79 14.97 -4.99 -5.37
C ILE A 79 15.58 -4.38 -6.65
N ALA A 80 15.24 -4.99 -7.80
CA ALA A 80 15.65 -4.57 -9.13
C ALA A 80 14.66 -3.60 -9.79
N HIS A 81 13.39 -3.64 -9.36
CA HIS A 81 12.35 -2.72 -9.82
C HIS A 81 11.34 -2.45 -8.71
N ALA A 82 10.84 -1.21 -8.66
CA ALA A 82 9.79 -0.80 -7.75
C ALA A 82 8.89 0.25 -8.44
N ARG A 83 7.57 0.05 -8.38
CA ARG A 83 6.56 1.04 -8.80
C ARG A 83 5.55 1.24 -7.68
N HIS A 84 5.14 2.49 -7.46
CA HIS A 84 4.21 2.85 -6.39
C HIS A 84 3.04 3.68 -6.90
N ILE A 85 1.86 3.43 -6.33
CA ILE A 85 0.64 4.23 -6.54
C ILE A 85 0.11 4.62 -5.16
N TYR A 86 -0.30 5.87 -5.03
CA TYR A 86 -0.78 6.44 -3.76
C TYR A 86 -2.23 6.89 -3.90
N ASP A 87 -3.12 6.35 -3.06
CA ASP A 87 -4.53 6.70 -2.98
C ASP A 87 -4.81 7.42 -1.67
N THR A 88 -4.81 8.75 -1.72
CA THR A 88 -5.09 9.63 -0.57
C THR A 88 -6.56 9.59 -0.15
N VAL A 89 -7.47 9.10 -1.00
CA VAL A 89 -8.91 8.98 -0.67
C VAL A 89 -9.17 7.71 0.12
N ALA A 90 -8.58 6.59 -0.29
CA ALA A 90 -8.70 5.31 0.41
C ALA A 90 -7.68 5.12 1.54
N CYS A 91 -6.77 6.08 1.72
CA CYS A 91 -5.60 5.99 2.57
C CYS A 91 -4.81 4.69 2.39
N ALA A 92 -4.42 4.44 1.15
CA ALA A 92 -3.71 3.24 0.77
C ALA A 92 -2.59 3.52 -0.23
N SER A 93 -1.56 2.68 -0.21
CA SER A 93 -0.56 2.62 -1.26
C SER A 93 -0.57 1.23 -1.89
N PHE A 94 -0.21 1.15 -3.16
CA PHE A 94 0.12 -0.11 -3.84
C PHE A 94 1.56 -0.03 -4.32
N SER A 95 2.32 -1.10 -4.10
CA SER A 95 3.71 -1.24 -4.54
C SER A 95 3.86 -2.52 -5.33
N GLU A 96 4.42 -2.43 -6.53
CA GLU A 96 4.91 -3.57 -7.29
C GLU A 96 6.43 -3.61 -7.21
N LEU A 97 6.98 -4.68 -6.66
CA LEU A 97 8.40 -4.91 -6.50
C LEU A 97 8.84 -6.12 -7.33
N VAL A 98 10.05 -6.06 -7.88
CA VAL A 98 10.74 -7.23 -8.44
C VAL A 98 12.09 -7.35 -7.76
N SER A 99 12.37 -8.53 -7.23
CA SER A 99 13.68 -8.89 -6.67
C SER A 99 14.32 -9.97 -7.52
N LEU A 100 15.64 -9.87 -7.78
CA LEU A 100 16.39 -10.92 -8.49
C LEU A 100 17.24 -11.79 -7.56
N ALA A 101 17.47 -11.36 -6.32
CA ALA A 101 18.27 -12.09 -5.34
C ALA A 101 17.62 -12.05 -3.94
N PRO A 102 17.66 -13.14 -3.16
CA PRO A 102 18.17 -14.47 -3.53
C PRO A 102 17.41 -15.08 -4.73
N GLY A 103 18.15 -15.80 -5.57
CA GLY A 103 17.61 -16.37 -6.81
C GLY A 103 16.63 -17.53 -6.52
N PRO A 104 15.58 -17.71 -7.34
CA PRO A 104 15.30 -17.04 -8.62
C PRO A 104 14.52 -15.72 -8.50
N GLY A 105 14.40 -15.16 -7.29
CA GLY A 105 13.75 -13.88 -7.06
C GLY A 105 12.22 -13.96 -6.91
N TYR A 106 11.60 -12.78 -6.80
CA TYR A 106 10.16 -12.63 -6.56
C TYR A 106 9.59 -11.43 -7.33
N GLN A 107 8.34 -11.52 -7.77
CA GLN A 107 7.49 -10.37 -8.06
C GLN A 107 6.45 -10.24 -6.96
N ILE A 108 6.34 -9.06 -6.38
CA ILE A 108 5.53 -8.82 -5.18
C ILE A 108 4.64 -7.63 -5.42
N GLY A 109 3.32 -7.83 -5.36
CA GLY A 109 2.33 -6.78 -5.34
C GLY A 109 1.80 -6.58 -3.93
N THR A 110 2.04 -5.44 -3.31
CA THR A 110 1.62 -5.16 -1.93
C THR A 110 0.77 -3.91 -1.82
N GLN A 111 -0.38 -4.04 -1.16
CA GLN A 111 -1.18 -2.92 -0.70
C GLN A 111 -0.93 -2.66 0.79
N LEU A 112 -0.54 -1.43 1.13
CA LEU A 112 -0.56 -0.94 2.50
C LEU A 112 -1.83 -0.12 2.71
N ARG A 113 -2.63 -0.46 3.71
CA ARG A 113 -3.76 0.37 4.15
C ARG A 113 -3.43 1.01 5.48
N LEU A 114 -3.66 2.32 5.57
CA LEU A 114 -3.39 3.11 6.76
C LEU A 114 -4.71 3.60 7.34
N ASP A 115 -4.75 3.69 8.66
CA ASP A 115 -5.79 4.46 9.34
C ASP A 115 -5.51 5.95 9.15
N ALA A 116 -6.49 6.69 8.63
CA ALA A 116 -6.32 8.11 8.32
C ALA A 116 -6.16 8.96 9.60
N GLY A 117 -6.76 8.57 10.72
CA GLY A 117 -6.67 9.34 11.97
C GLY A 117 -5.30 9.29 12.63
N THR A 118 -4.67 8.12 12.58
CA THR A 118 -3.41 7.81 13.29
C THR A 118 -2.19 7.74 12.36
N GLY A 119 -2.41 7.58 11.05
CA GLY A 119 -1.36 7.33 10.06
C GLY A 119 -0.67 5.97 10.20
N LYS A 120 -1.23 5.05 10.99
CA LYS A 120 -0.67 3.71 11.20
C LYS A 120 -1.15 2.73 10.15
N ILE A 121 -0.29 1.81 9.73
CA ILE A 121 -0.61 0.69 8.84
C ILE A 121 -1.50 -0.28 9.61
N THR A 122 -2.72 -0.49 9.09
CA THR A 122 -3.72 -1.43 9.64
C THR A 122 -3.77 -2.74 8.86
N LYS A 123 -3.30 -2.75 7.62
CA LYS A 123 -3.23 -3.95 6.79
C LYS A 123 -2.05 -3.89 5.82
N ILE A 124 -1.33 -5.00 5.73
CA ILE A 124 -0.37 -5.32 4.68
C ILE A 124 -0.96 -6.49 3.89
N ASP A 125 -1.30 -6.28 2.63
CA ASP A 125 -1.86 -7.33 1.76
C ASP A 125 -0.93 -7.54 0.59
N SER A 126 -0.31 -8.72 0.49
CA SER A 126 0.70 -9.03 -0.51
C SER A 126 0.31 -10.24 -1.34
N VAL A 127 0.50 -10.13 -2.65
CA VAL A 127 0.59 -11.26 -3.55
C VAL A 127 2.07 -11.45 -3.88
N VAL A 128 2.62 -12.58 -3.46
CA VAL A 128 4.02 -12.95 -3.64
C VAL A 128 4.08 -14.05 -4.68
N THR A 129 4.70 -13.76 -5.82
CA THR A 129 4.92 -14.73 -6.90
C THR A 129 6.41 -15.02 -7.03
N GLY A 130 6.77 -16.29 -7.11
CA GLY A 130 8.15 -16.75 -7.13
C GLY A 130 8.34 -18.09 -7.83
N ALA A 131 9.43 -18.77 -7.49
CA ALA A 131 9.78 -20.07 -8.06
C ALA A 131 8.66 -21.11 -7.84
N GLY A 132 8.27 -21.81 -8.91
CA GLY A 132 7.25 -22.86 -8.83
C GLY A 132 5.82 -22.38 -9.12
N ASP A 133 5.59 -21.06 -9.18
CA ASP A 133 4.32 -20.52 -9.64
C ASP A 133 4.15 -20.72 -11.16
N LEU A 134 2.91 -21.00 -11.56
CA LEU A 134 2.59 -21.43 -12.91
C LEU A 134 3.02 -20.39 -13.95
N TYR A 135 3.93 -20.80 -14.84
CA TYR A 135 4.52 -19.98 -15.91
C TYR A 135 5.27 -18.72 -15.45
N PHE A 136 5.66 -18.63 -14.17
CA PHE A 136 6.33 -17.45 -13.66
C PHE A 136 7.85 -17.48 -13.91
N ASN A 137 8.39 -16.34 -14.36
CA ASN A 137 9.83 -16.11 -14.48
C ASN A 137 10.14 -14.64 -14.16
N THR A 138 10.91 -14.40 -13.10
CA THR A 138 11.22 -13.08 -12.57
C THR A 138 11.96 -12.18 -13.55
N THR A 139 12.92 -12.74 -14.30
CA THR A 139 13.68 -11.97 -15.31
C THR A 139 12.79 -11.57 -16.49
N HIS A 140 11.87 -12.43 -16.90
CA HIS A 140 10.86 -12.08 -17.91
C HIS A 140 9.88 -11.03 -17.40
N ALA A 141 9.39 -11.13 -16.17
CA ALA A 141 8.55 -10.10 -15.57
C ALA A 141 9.26 -8.74 -15.57
N LEU A 142 10.51 -8.69 -15.10
CA LEU A 142 11.33 -7.48 -15.13
C LEU A 142 11.50 -6.93 -16.54
N HIS A 143 11.74 -7.79 -17.53
CA HIS A 143 11.91 -7.39 -18.92
C HIS A 143 10.70 -6.62 -19.46
N TYR A 144 9.48 -7.05 -19.14
CA TYR A 144 8.26 -6.37 -19.58
C TYR A 144 7.99 -5.11 -18.76
N LEU A 145 8.13 -5.16 -17.44
CA LEU A 145 7.91 -4.01 -16.56
C LEU A 145 8.79 -2.81 -16.92
N LEU A 146 10.04 -3.04 -17.31
CA LEU A 146 10.96 -1.97 -17.74
C LEU A 146 10.55 -1.30 -19.06
N ARG A 147 9.62 -1.88 -19.82
CA ARG A 147 9.11 -1.32 -21.09
C ARG A 147 7.78 -0.59 -20.92
N GLU A 148 7.17 -0.65 -19.75
CA GLU A 148 5.89 0.00 -19.50
C GLU A 148 6.05 1.52 -19.33
N GLY A 149 5.17 2.28 -19.98
CA GLY A 149 5.11 3.73 -19.82
C GLY A 149 4.15 4.12 -18.69
N TRP A 150 4.69 4.51 -17.53
CA TRP A 150 3.92 4.94 -16.36
C TRP A 150 3.95 6.45 -16.13
N ALA A 151 4.09 7.23 -17.19
CA ALA A 151 4.00 8.69 -17.10
C ALA A 151 2.59 9.12 -16.60
N PRO A 152 2.49 10.23 -15.84
CA PRO A 152 1.19 10.75 -15.45
C PRO A 152 0.30 10.97 -16.68
N ILE A 153 -0.90 10.39 -16.66
CA ILE A 153 -1.91 10.59 -17.71
C ILE A 153 -2.25 12.09 -17.75
N ALA A 154 -2.41 12.67 -18.94
CA ALA A 154 -2.76 14.08 -19.07
C ALA A 154 -4.17 14.33 -18.48
N PRO A 155 -4.43 15.47 -17.82
CA PRO A 155 -5.72 15.75 -17.20
C PRO A 155 -6.97 15.46 -18.06
N PRO A 156 -7.03 15.81 -19.36
CA PRO A 156 -8.21 15.51 -20.19
C PRO A 156 -8.39 14.01 -20.48
N ASP A 157 -7.32 13.22 -20.40
CA ASP A 157 -7.35 11.77 -20.68
C ASP A 157 -7.57 10.94 -19.40
N ARG A 158 -7.73 11.60 -18.23
CA ARG A 158 -7.97 10.91 -16.96
C ARG A 158 -9.45 10.56 -16.81
N ASP A 159 -9.73 9.28 -16.74
CA ASP A 159 -11.04 8.80 -16.33
C ASP A 159 -11.39 9.19 -14.89
N ALA A 160 -12.69 9.35 -14.62
CA ALA A 160 -13.19 9.50 -13.27
C ALA A 160 -12.94 8.23 -12.44
N ARG A 161 -12.69 8.40 -11.13
CA ARG A 161 -12.48 7.29 -10.18
C ARG A 161 -13.58 6.22 -10.26
N ALA A 162 -14.84 6.66 -10.36
CA ALA A 162 -15.98 5.77 -10.46
C ALA A 162 -15.93 4.88 -11.72
N THR A 163 -15.49 5.43 -12.86
CA THR A 163 -15.29 4.71 -14.12
C THR A 163 -14.22 3.63 -13.98
N ILE A 164 -13.05 3.99 -13.44
CA ILE A 164 -11.94 3.05 -13.23
C ILE A 164 -12.37 1.91 -12.30
N GLN A 165 -13.06 2.22 -11.21
CA GLN A 165 -13.58 1.21 -10.29
C GLN A 165 -14.65 0.31 -10.93
N ALA A 166 -15.51 0.85 -11.78
CA ALA A 166 -16.51 0.07 -12.51
C ALA A 166 -15.85 -0.90 -13.49
N ALA A 167 -14.83 -0.44 -14.23
CA ALA A 167 -14.03 -1.28 -15.12
C ALA A 167 -13.32 -2.40 -14.34
N ALA A 168 -12.64 -2.07 -13.24
CA ALA A 168 -11.96 -3.05 -12.39
C ALA A 168 -12.92 -4.11 -11.81
N ARG A 169 -14.10 -3.70 -11.33
CA ARG A 169 -15.15 -4.62 -10.86
C ARG A 169 -15.65 -5.55 -11.97
N CYS A 170 -15.76 -5.05 -13.19
CA CYS A 170 -16.15 -5.86 -14.34
C CYS A 170 -15.13 -6.97 -14.61
N VAL A 171 -13.84 -6.61 -14.67
CA VAL A 171 -12.74 -7.58 -14.86
C VAL A 171 -12.74 -8.62 -13.75
N LEU A 172 -12.81 -8.20 -12.49
CA LEU A 172 -12.86 -9.12 -11.35
C LEU A 172 -14.03 -10.11 -11.46
N ARG A 173 -15.23 -9.63 -11.82
CA ARG A 173 -16.41 -10.48 -12.01
C ARG A 173 -16.18 -11.53 -13.11
N VAL A 174 -15.61 -11.13 -14.24
CA VAL A 174 -15.33 -12.06 -15.36
C VAL A 174 -14.34 -13.14 -14.93
N LEU A 175 -13.29 -12.76 -14.19
CA LEU A 175 -12.31 -13.72 -13.68
C LEU A 175 -12.93 -14.68 -12.66
N GLN A 176 -13.73 -14.16 -11.72
CA GLN A 176 -14.45 -14.97 -10.73
C GLN A 176 -15.42 -15.94 -11.39
N GLN A 177 -16.17 -15.52 -12.41
CA GLN A 177 -17.05 -16.41 -13.16
C GLN A 177 -16.27 -17.54 -13.82
N ARG A 178 -15.14 -17.24 -14.49
CA ARG A 178 -14.31 -18.28 -15.13
C ARG A 178 -13.74 -19.28 -14.11
N LEU A 179 -13.36 -18.82 -12.92
CA LEU A 179 -12.90 -19.69 -11.85
C LEU A 179 -14.03 -20.59 -11.35
N HIS A 180 -15.22 -20.04 -11.16
CA HIS A 180 -16.42 -20.80 -10.80
C HIS A 180 -16.75 -21.86 -11.86
N ASP A 181 -16.79 -21.49 -13.14
CA ASP A 181 -17.10 -22.40 -14.24
C ASP A 181 -16.07 -23.54 -14.36
N ARG A 182 -14.77 -23.25 -14.12
CA ARG A 182 -13.73 -24.30 -14.07
C ARG A 182 -13.92 -25.24 -12.88
N ALA A 183 -14.28 -24.71 -11.72
CA ALA A 183 -14.51 -25.51 -10.52
C ALA A 183 -15.74 -26.43 -10.69
N VAL A 184 -16.78 -25.96 -11.36
CA VAL A 184 -18.01 -26.74 -11.61
C VAL A 184 -17.88 -27.68 -12.81
N GLY A 185 -17.19 -27.26 -13.87
CA GLY A 185 -17.03 -28.01 -15.12
C GLY A 185 -15.94 -29.09 -15.12
N GLY A 186 -15.06 -29.11 -14.12
CA GLY A 186 -14.02 -30.13 -13.93
C GLY A 186 -14.48 -31.42 -13.23
N ALA A 187 -15.78 -31.61 -13.05
CA ALA A 187 -16.38 -32.72 -12.29
C ALA A 187 -17.04 -33.81 -13.17
N LEU A 188 -16.55 -34.03 -14.41
CA LEU A 188 -16.96 -35.14 -15.29
C LEU A 188 -15.78 -36.02 -15.64
#